data_AF-A0A4U5WY07-F1
#
_entry.id   AF-A0A4U5WY07-F1
#
_cell.length_a   1.000
_cell.length_b   1.000
_cell.length_c   1.000
_cell.angle_alpha   90.00
_cell.angle_beta   90.00
_cell.angle_gamma   90.00
#
_symmetry.space_group_name_H-M   'P 1'
#
loop_
_entity.id
_entity.type
_entity.pdbx_description
1 polymer ?
#
loop_
_entity_poly.entity_id
_entity_poly.type
_entity_poly.pdbx_seq_one_letter_code
_entity_poly.pdbx_strand_id
1 'polypeptide(L)'
;MPGRRGASQFAALCHERAGVVGTTWLSVAQGGAVIEQAQILTMHNLALLTGPVGVTPPSGWAALARGAFATTCRLAARIHGNPRPLTTIKDMAYAWRQVLFYLSMATADERDAVLEQFDDDVARYPDDARGRLAPVLAGVRLVREGGDFGPGDDPADGGARRLVGWTPVGRHWLQA
;
A
#
# COMPACT_ATOMS: atom_id res chain seq x y z
N MET A 1 18.85 1.57 29.87
CA MET A 1 17.91 0.76 29.05
C MET A 1 17.48 1.53 27.80
N PRO A 2 18.28 1.52 26.72
CA PRO A 2 18.01 2.29 25.50
C PRO A 2 16.81 1.78 24.68
N GLY A 3 16.53 0.47 24.71
CA GLY A 3 15.49 -0.16 23.87
C GLY A 3 14.04 0.26 24.19
N ARG A 4 13.75 0.70 25.43
CA ARG A 4 12.39 1.04 25.84
C ARG A 4 11.89 2.37 25.27
N ARG A 5 12.80 3.32 24.99
CA ARG A 5 12.46 4.62 24.37
C ARG A 5 12.20 4.49 22.88
N GLY A 6 12.98 3.66 22.18
CA GLY A 6 12.78 3.36 20.76
C GLY A 6 11.43 2.69 20.51
N ALA A 7 11.06 1.70 21.34
CA ALA A 7 9.76 1.03 21.23
C ALA A 7 8.58 1.99 21.43
N SER A 8 8.66 2.91 22.40
CA SER A 8 7.58 3.89 22.63
C SER A 8 7.45 4.92 21.51
N GLN A 9 8.57 5.38 20.94
CA GLN A 9 8.56 6.33 19.82
C GLN A 9 8.03 5.67 18.55
N PHE A 10 8.43 4.43 18.28
CA PHE A 10 7.91 3.65 17.16
C PHE A 10 6.40 3.42 17.28
N ALA A 11 5.92 3.03 18.47
CA ALA A 11 4.50 2.86 18.72
C ALA A 11 3.71 4.17 18.53
N ALA A 12 4.24 5.31 18.98
CA ALA A 12 3.62 6.62 18.78
C ALA A 12 3.50 6.96 17.29
N LEU A 13 4.57 6.76 16.51
CA LEU A 13 4.57 6.98 15.06
C LEU A 13 3.56 6.09 14.34
N CYS A 14 3.42 4.82 14.75
CA CYS A 14 2.41 3.93 14.17
C CYS A 14 0.97 4.40 14.44
N HIS A 15 0.69 4.92 15.65
CA HIS A 15 -0.63 5.48 15.96
C HIS A 15 -0.93 6.75 15.18
N GLU A 16 0.05 7.66 15.10
CA GLU A 16 -0.07 8.90 14.35
C GLU A 16 -0.37 8.63 12.88
N ARG A 17 0.42 7.76 12.22
CA ARG A 17 0.20 7.39 10.82
C ARG A 17 -1.08 6.61 10.58
N ALA A 18 -1.59 5.90 11.60
CA ALA A 18 -2.86 5.20 11.52
C ALA A 18 -4.06 6.13 11.77
N GLY A 19 -3.83 7.41 12.10
CA GLY A 19 -4.90 8.35 12.44
C GLY A 19 -5.65 7.98 13.72
N VAL A 20 -5.05 7.18 14.60
CA VAL A 20 -5.69 6.69 15.83
C VAL A 20 -5.30 7.59 17.01
N VAL A 21 -6.23 8.43 17.46
CA VAL A 21 -6.07 9.26 18.67
C VAL A 21 -6.66 8.53 19.87
N GLY A 22 -5.81 7.90 20.66
CA GLY A 22 -6.22 7.07 21.80
C GLY A 22 -6.74 5.70 21.36
N THR A 23 -6.18 4.63 21.93
CA THR A 23 -6.65 3.27 21.64
C THR A 23 -7.83 2.94 22.54
N THR A 24 -8.94 2.54 21.94
CA THR A 24 -9.88 1.70 22.68
C THR A 24 -9.34 0.28 22.50
N TRP A 25 -8.81 -0.34 23.55
CA TRP A 25 -8.18 -1.68 23.51
C TRP A 25 -9.06 -2.79 22.88
N LEU A 26 -10.34 -2.51 22.64
CA LEU A 26 -11.34 -3.42 22.08
C LEU A 26 -11.56 -3.27 20.56
N SER A 27 -10.98 -2.28 19.88
CA SER A 27 -11.22 -2.07 18.45
C SER A 27 -10.23 -2.83 17.57
N VAL A 28 -10.72 -3.91 16.93
CA VAL A 28 -9.94 -4.70 15.94
C VAL A 28 -9.50 -3.84 14.76
N ALA A 29 -10.32 -2.89 14.31
CA ALA A 29 -10.00 -2.03 13.18
C ALA A 29 -8.85 -1.06 13.51
N GLN A 30 -8.88 -0.45 14.71
CA GLN A 30 -7.80 0.41 15.19
C GLN A 30 -6.50 -0.38 15.39
N GLY A 31 -6.58 -1.54 16.04
CA GLY A 31 -5.42 -2.42 16.23
C GLY A 31 -4.82 -2.88 14.90
N GLY A 32 -5.67 -3.25 13.93
CA GLY A 32 -5.27 -3.63 12.58
C GLY A 32 -4.56 -2.50 11.83
N ALA A 33 -5.09 -1.27 11.89
CA ALA A 33 -4.48 -0.10 11.26
C ALA A 33 -3.09 0.23 11.86
N VAL A 34 -2.94 0.17 13.19
CA VAL A 34 -1.65 0.41 13.86
C VAL A 34 -0.64 -0.69 13.50
N ILE A 35 -1.05 -1.96 13.50
CA ILE A 35 -0.20 -3.08 13.07
C ILE A 35 0.20 -2.94 11.60
N GLU A 36 -0.71 -2.51 10.74
CA GLU A 36 -0.40 -2.24 9.34
C GLU A 36 0.65 -1.13 9.18
N GLN A 37 0.55 -0.02 9.93
CA GLN A 37 1.60 1.01 9.91
C GLN A 37 2.93 0.49 10.44
N ALA A 38 2.92 -0.34 11.48
CA ALA A 38 4.14 -0.99 11.95
C ALA A 38 4.76 -1.87 10.85
N GLN A 39 3.95 -2.65 10.13
CA GLN A 39 4.40 -3.48 9.00
C GLN A 39 4.91 -2.65 7.82
N ILE A 40 4.30 -1.50 7.53
CA ILE A 40 4.77 -0.57 6.49
C ILE A 40 6.14 0.01 6.88
N LEU A 41 6.25 0.55 8.10
CA LEU A 41 7.49 1.16 8.60
C LEU A 41 8.63 0.14 8.76
N THR A 42 8.29 -1.10 9.10
CA THR A 42 9.24 -2.21 9.26
C THR A 42 9.38 -3.06 8.01
N MET A 43 8.75 -2.68 6.88
CA MET A 43 9.00 -3.31 5.59
C MET A 43 10.48 -3.20 5.17
N HIS A 44 11.25 -2.37 5.88
CA HIS A 44 12.71 -2.41 6.01
C HIS A 44 13.32 -3.80 6.31
N ASN A 45 12.53 -4.78 6.79
CA ASN A 45 13.01 -6.15 6.97
C ASN A 45 13.32 -6.85 5.63
N LEU A 46 12.63 -6.48 4.54
CA LEU A 46 12.96 -6.95 3.19
C LEU A 46 14.17 -6.21 2.61
N ALA A 47 14.35 -4.93 2.96
CA ALA A 47 15.54 -4.17 2.58
C ALA A 47 16.84 -4.76 3.14
N LEU A 48 16.77 -5.47 4.28
CA LEU A 48 17.91 -6.23 4.80
C LEU A 48 18.34 -7.37 3.86
N LEU A 49 17.40 -7.98 3.14
CA LEU A 49 17.69 -9.01 2.15
C LEU A 49 18.30 -8.43 0.87
N THR A 50 17.90 -7.22 0.49
CA THR A 50 18.37 -6.60 -0.77
C THR A 50 19.64 -5.76 -0.59
N GLY A 51 19.83 -5.13 0.57
CA GLY A 51 21.03 -4.35 0.89
C GLY A 51 22.16 -5.25 1.42
N PRO A 52 22.22 -5.54 2.74
CA PRO A 52 23.29 -6.35 3.35
C PRO A 52 23.50 -7.74 2.72
N VAL A 53 22.42 -8.44 2.36
CA VAL A 53 22.51 -9.79 1.77
C VAL A 53 22.63 -9.76 0.25
N GLY A 54 22.31 -8.63 -0.40
CA GLY A 54 22.49 -8.44 -1.85
C GLY A 54 21.59 -9.31 -2.73
N VAL A 55 20.45 -9.79 -2.22
CA VAL A 55 19.54 -10.65 -2.99
C VAL A 55 18.98 -9.86 -4.18
N THR A 56 19.24 -10.36 -5.38
CA THR A 56 18.64 -9.86 -6.62
C THR A 56 17.77 -10.97 -7.22
N PRO A 57 16.48 -10.72 -7.47
CA PRO A 57 15.59 -11.71 -8.05
C PRO A 57 16.01 -12.03 -9.49
N PRO A 58 16.03 -13.31 -9.92
CA PRO A 58 16.40 -13.69 -11.28
C PRO A 58 15.54 -13.03 -12.37
N SER A 59 14.26 -12.76 -12.08
CA SER A 59 13.34 -12.09 -12.99
C SER A 59 13.49 -10.56 -13.03
N GLY A 60 14.30 -9.98 -12.13
CA GLY A 60 14.39 -8.53 -11.92
C GLY A 60 13.25 -7.94 -11.11
N TRP A 61 13.48 -6.74 -10.55
CA TRP A 61 12.53 -6.02 -9.70
C TRP A 61 11.31 -5.53 -10.48
N ALA A 62 11.52 -5.05 -11.72
CA ALA A 62 10.44 -4.59 -12.61
C ALA A 62 9.40 -5.68 -12.88
N ALA A 63 9.84 -6.91 -13.16
CA ALA A 63 8.94 -8.04 -13.40
C ALA A 63 8.14 -8.41 -12.15
N LEU A 64 8.76 -8.36 -10.96
CA LEU A 64 8.06 -8.59 -9.70
C LEU A 64 7.03 -7.50 -9.41
N ALA A 65 7.36 -6.23 -9.68
CA ALA A 65 6.42 -5.11 -9.55
C ALA A 65 5.18 -5.34 -10.42
N ARG A 66 5.36 -5.74 -11.68
CA ARG A 66 4.24 -6.07 -12.59
C ARG A 66 3.43 -7.27 -12.12
N GLY A 67 4.07 -8.35 -11.67
CA GLY A 67 3.37 -9.53 -11.16
C GLY A 67 2.54 -9.24 -9.89
N ALA A 68 3.09 -8.43 -8.99
CA ALA A 68 2.37 -7.94 -7.82
C ALA A 68 1.21 -7.02 -8.22
N PHE A 69 1.42 -6.14 -9.20
CA PHE A 69 0.38 -5.24 -9.69
C PHE A 69 -0.77 -5.99 -10.38
N ALA A 70 -0.48 -7.01 -11.18
CA ALA A 70 -1.50 -7.90 -11.75
C ALA A 70 -2.33 -8.58 -10.65
N THR A 71 -1.70 -8.95 -9.53
CA THR A 71 -2.41 -9.48 -8.36
C THR A 71 -3.31 -8.42 -7.71
N THR A 72 -2.81 -7.19 -7.55
CA THR A 72 -3.61 -6.05 -7.06
C THR A 72 -4.84 -5.82 -7.95
N CYS A 73 -4.68 -5.82 -9.27
CA CYS A 73 -5.78 -5.64 -10.22
C CYS A 73 -6.82 -6.77 -10.14
N ARG A 74 -6.36 -8.02 -10.09
CA ARG A 74 -7.24 -9.19 -9.91
C ARG A 74 -8.02 -9.10 -8.61
N LEU A 75 -7.40 -8.65 -7.51
CA LEU A 75 -8.08 -8.50 -6.24
C LEU A 75 -9.07 -7.33 -6.25
N ALA A 76 -8.76 -6.23 -6.94
CA ALA A 76 -9.68 -5.11 -7.13
C ALA A 76 -10.97 -5.55 -7.84
N ALA A 77 -10.86 -6.37 -8.89
CA ALA A 77 -12.02 -6.93 -9.59
C ALA A 77 -12.85 -7.89 -8.72
N ARG A 78 -12.22 -8.58 -7.75
CA ARG A 78 -12.91 -9.50 -6.82
C ARG A 78 -13.62 -8.80 -5.66
N ILE A 79 -13.49 -7.47 -5.53
CA ILE A 79 -14.24 -6.70 -4.53
C ILE A 79 -15.70 -6.56 -4.96
N HIS A 80 -15.96 -6.38 -6.25
CA HIS A 80 -17.32 -6.23 -6.76
C HIS A 80 -18.15 -7.50 -6.53
N GLY A 81 -19.38 -7.33 -6.05
CA GLY A 81 -20.29 -8.42 -5.75
C GLY A 81 -19.87 -9.32 -4.58
N ASN A 82 -18.74 -9.04 -3.90
CA ASN A 82 -18.29 -9.83 -2.76
C ASN A 82 -19.02 -9.40 -1.48
N PRO A 83 -19.80 -10.28 -0.83
CA PRO A 83 -20.53 -9.94 0.39
C PRO A 83 -19.60 -9.70 1.60
N ARG A 84 -18.33 -10.09 1.54
CA ARG A 84 -17.33 -9.94 2.61
C ARG A 84 -15.99 -9.46 2.03
N PRO A 85 -15.90 -8.22 1.52
CA PRO A 85 -14.77 -7.76 0.72
C PRO A 85 -13.52 -7.42 1.54
N LEU A 86 -13.63 -7.31 2.88
CA LEU A 86 -12.54 -6.81 3.73
C LEU A 86 -11.26 -7.65 3.66
N THR A 87 -11.37 -8.98 3.60
CA THR A 87 -10.20 -9.84 3.41
C THR A 87 -9.54 -9.58 2.06
N THR A 88 -10.33 -9.45 0.99
CA THR A 88 -9.84 -9.16 -0.36
C THR A 88 -9.16 -7.78 -0.42
N ILE A 89 -9.72 -6.77 0.26
CA ILE A 89 -9.13 -5.44 0.38
C ILE A 89 -7.77 -5.51 1.09
N LYS A 90 -7.70 -6.25 2.20
CA LYS A 90 -6.44 -6.43 2.92
C LYS A 90 -5.38 -7.11 2.05
N ASP A 91 -5.74 -8.19 1.35
CA ASP A 91 -4.83 -8.90 0.45
C ASP A 91 -4.38 -8.00 -0.72
N MET A 92 -5.30 -7.15 -1.23
CA MET A 92 -5.00 -6.15 -2.27
C MET A 92 -3.98 -5.13 -1.76
N ALA A 93 -4.14 -4.64 -0.53
CA ALA A 93 -3.17 -3.73 0.09
C ALA A 93 -1.81 -4.39 0.36
N TYR A 94 -1.77 -5.69 0.70
CA TYR A 94 -0.50 -6.42 0.78
C TYR A 94 0.19 -6.52 -0.58
N ALA A 95 -0.54 -6.91 -1.64
CA ALA A 95 0.00 -6.98 -2.98
C ALA A 95 0.51 -5.62 -3.47
N TRP A 96 -0.23 -4.54 -3.20
CA TRP A 96 0.19 -3.18 -3.53
C TRP A 96 1.46 -2.74 -2.79
N ARG A 97 1.60 -3.08 -1.51
CA ARG A 97 2.85 -2.80 -0.77
C ARG A 97 4.05 -3.52 -1.39
N GLN A 98 3.87 -4.73 -1.93
CA GLN A 98 4.92 -5.41 -2.69
C GLN A 98 5.25 -4.66 -3.99
N VAL A 99 4.26 -4.13 -4.71
CA VAL A 99 4.50 -3.27 -5.89
C VAL A 99 5.41 -2.11 -5.51
N LEU A 100 5.06 -1.34 -4.47
CA LEU A 100 5.84 -0.17 -4.05
C LEU A 100 7.26 -0.54 -3.63
N PHE A 101 7.43 -1.65 -2.90
CA PHE A 101 8.74 -2.15 -2.53
C PHE A 101 9.58 -2.49 -3.78
N TYR A 102 9.04 -3.27 -4.72
CA TYR A 102 9.78 -3.64 -5.93
C TYR A 102 10.11 -2.43 -6.82
N LEU A 103 9.21 -1.46 -6.95
CA LEU A 103 9.48 -0.20 -7.66
C LEU A 103 10.59 0.63 -7.00
N SER A 104 10.70 0.58 -5.67
CA SER A 104 11.78 1.28 -4.92
C SER A 104 13.15 0.64 -5.12
N MET A 105 13.18 -0.66 -5.45
CA MET A 105 14.41 -1.41 -5.74
C MET A 105 14.81 -1.33 -7.22
N ALA A 106 13.87 -1.05 -8.11
CA ALA A 106 14.11 -0.89 -9.54
C ALA A 106 14.88 0.41 -9.84
N THR A 107 15.63 0.40 -10.93
CA THR A 107 16.27 1.60 -11.48
C THR A 107 15.21 2.64 -11.88
N ALA A 108 15.62 3.90 -12.10
CA ALA A 108 14.71 4.95 -12.51
C ALA A 108 14.00 4.61 -13.84
N ASP A 109 14.76 4.18 -14.84
CA ASP A 109 14.25 3.81 -16.17
C ASP A 109 13.27 2.63 -16.10
N GLU A 110 13.60 1.59 -15.31
CA GLU A 110 12.70 0.45 -15.10
C GLU A 110 11.41 0.85 -14.40
N ARG A 111 11.50 1.74 -13.40
CA ARG A 111 10.34 2.23 -12.66
C ARG A 111 9.40 3.01 -13.57
N ASP A 112 9.95 3.87 -14.41
CA ASP A 112 9.18 4.68 -15.35
C ASP A 112 8.49 3.81 -16.39
N ALA A 113 9.23 2.87 -17.00
CA ALA A 113 8.66 1.91 -17.95
C ALA A 113 7.54 1.05 -17.32
N VAL A 114 7.68 0.64 -16.05
CA VAL A 114 6.65 -0.14 -15.35
C VAL A 114 5.42 0.73 -15.04
N LEU A 115 5.61 1.98 -14.60
CA LEU A 115 4.51 2.88 -14.29
C LEU A 115 3.70 3.27 -15.54
N GLU A 116 4.35 3.43 -16.69
CA GLU A 116 3.66 3.63 -17.97
C GLU A 116 2.80 2.41 -18.35
N GLN A 117 3.31 1.20 -18.11
CA GLN A 117 2.59 -0.05 -18.41
C GLN A 117 1.38 -0.33 -17.49
N PHE A 118 1.29 0.34 -16.34
CA PHE A 118 0.16 0.12 -15.42
C PHE A 118 -1.18 0.51 -16.02
N ASP A 119 -1.23 1.55 -16.86
CA ASP A 119 -2.48 1.96 -17.51
C ASP A 119 -2.97 0.88 -18.49
N ASP A 120 -2.06 0.32 -19.29
CA ASP A 120 -2.36 -0.77 -20.21
C ASP A 120 -2.79 -2.05 -19.47
N ASP A 121 -2.15 -2.35 -18.34
CA ASP A 121 -2.48 -3.52 -17.52
C ASP A 121 -3.85 -3.36 -16.86
N VAL A 122 -4.21 -2.15 -16.39
CA VAL A 122 -5.54 -1.84 -15.81
C VAL A 122 -6.64 -1.85 -16.86
N ALA A 123 -6.36 -1.40 -18.09
CA ALA A 123 -7.33 -1.38 -19.18
C ALA A 123 -7.92 -2.78 -19.51
N ARG A 124 -7.27 -3.86 -19.08
CA ARG A 124 -7.72 -5.25 -19.25
C ARG A 124 -8.78 -5.70 -18.24
N TYR A 125 -9.06 -4.89 -17.21
CA TYR A 125 -9.99 -5.23 -16.14
C TYR A 125 -11.34 -4.50 -16.27
N PRO A 126 -12.42 -5.03 -15.65
CA PRO A 126 -13.73 -4.38 -15.64
C PRO A 126 -13.73 -2.97 -15.04
N ASP A 127 -14.69 -2.14 -15.44
CA ASP A 127 -14.79 -0.71 -15.08
C ASP A 127 -14.79 -0.46 -13.57
N ASP A 128 -15.43 -1.33 -12.80
CA ASP A 128 -15.46 -1.23 -11.34
C ASP A 128 -14.06 -1.44 -10.72
N ALA A 129 -13.24 -2.30 -11.31
CA ALA A 129 -11.85 -2.50 -10.89
C ALA A 129 -11.00 -1.29 -11.30
N ARG A 130 -11.17 -0.79 -12.52
CA ARG A 130 -10.47 0.40 -13.03
C ARG A 130 -10.76 1.62 -12.17
N GLY A 131 -12.03 1.85 -11.82
CA GLY A 131 -12.45 2.94 -10.94
C GLY A 131 -11.82 2.87 -9.55
N ARG A 132 -11.68 1.67 -8.97
CA ARG A 132 -11.01 1.47 -7.67
C ARG A 132 -9.50 1.67 -7.73
N LEU A 133 -8.87 1.33 -8.85
CA LEU A 133 -7.42 1.46 -9.05
C LEU A 133 -6.98 2.87 -9.42
N ALA A 134 -7.86 3.66 -10.05
CA ALA A 134 -7.53 5.02 -10.49
C ALA A 134 -7.00 5.93 -9.36
N PRO A 135 -7.64 6.02 -8.17
CA PRO A 135 -7.09 6.77 -7.04
C PRO A 135 -5.73 6.27 -6.55
N VAL A 136 -5.49 4.96 -6.65
CA VAL A 136 -4.23 4.32 -6.21
C VAL A 136 -3.10 4.66 -7.17
N LEU A 137 -3.36 4.63 -8.48
CA LEU A 137 -2.43 5.02 -9.53
C LEU A 137 -2.13 6.53 -9.53
N ALA A 138 -3.15 7.36 -9.31
CA ALA A 138 -2.95 8.78 -9.07
C ALA A 138 -2.02 9.02 -7.88
N GLY A 139 -2.13 8.20 -6.83
CA GLY A 139 -1.26 8.23 -5.66
C GLY A 139 0.22 7.99 -5.94
N VAL A 140 0.55 6.94 -6.71
CA VAL A 140 1.97 6.66 -7.03
C VAL A 140 2.57 7.72 -7.95
N ARG A 141 1.76 8.30 -8.85
CA ARG A 141 2.18 9.41 -9.74
C ARG A 141 2.45 10.69 -8.95
N LEU A 142 1.55 11.05 -8.02
CA LEU A 142 1.73 12.19 -7.13
C LEU A 142 3.09 12.11 -6.41
N VAL A 143 3.41 10.96 -5.82
CA VAL A 143 4.68 10.78 -5.10
C VAL A 143 5.89 10.78 -6.05
N ARG A 144 5.76 10.21 -7.25
CA ARG A 144 6.81 10.26 -8.28
C ARG A 144 7.14 11.71 -8.67
N GLU A 145 6.13 12.56 -8.77
CA GLU A 145 6.25 13.98 -9.11
C GLU A 145 6.75 14.84 -7.93
N GLY A 146 7.05 14.22 -6.78
CA GLY A 146 7.54 14.90 -5.58
C GLY A 146 6.43 15.47 -4.70
N GLY A 147 5.17 15.18 -5.00
CA GLY A 147 4.05 15.48 -4.13
C GLY A 147 4.04 14.60 -2.87
N ASP A 148 3.29 15.04 -1.87
CA ASP A 148 3.09 14.28 -0.63
C ASP A 148 1.60 14.15 -0.33
N PHE A 149 1.27 13.09 0.38
CA PHE A 149 -0.06 12.90 0.92
C PHE A 149 -0.16 13.58 2.28
N GLY A 150 -1.22 14.35 2.48
CA GLY A 150 -1.55 14.91 3.79
C GLY A 150 -1.72 13.84 4.89
N PRO A 151 -1.85 14.27 6.16
CA PRO A 151 -2.15 13.36 7.25
C PRO A 151 -3.51 12.69 7.05
N GLY A 152 -3.63 11.40 7.42
CA GLY A 152 -4.89 10.64 7.36
C GLY A 152 -5.16 9.91 6.04
N ASP A 153 -6.40 9.47 5.87
CA ASP A 153 -6.88 8.67 4.73
C ASP A 153 -7.65 9.49 3.68
N ASP A 154 -7.68 10.82 3.85
CA ASP A 154 -8.33 11.71 2.92
C ASP A 154 -7.60 11.71 1.56
N PRO A 155 -8.37 11.73 0.44
CA PRO A 155 -7.75 11.84 -0.86
C PRO A 155 -6.95 13.15 -0.95
N ALA A 156 -5.72 13.05 -1.46
CA ALA A 156 -4.94 14.21 -1.84
C ALA A 156 -5.54 14.89 -3.08
N ASP A 157 -5.02 16.06 -3.42
CA ASP A 157 -5.42 16.80 -4.62
C ASP A 157 -5.40 15.90 -5.86
N GLY A 158 -6.43 16.03 -6.71
CA GLY A 158 -6.63 15.15 -7.86
C GLY A 158 -7.21 13.78 -7.54
N GLY A 159 -7.67 13.53 -6.31
CA GLY A 159 -8.36 12.29 -5.93
C GLY A 159 -7.43 11.11 -5.62
N ALA A 160 -6.13 11.36 -5.49
CA ALA A 160 -5.12 10.36 -5.14
C ALA A 160 -5.36 9.77 -3.75
N ARG A 161 -5.27 8.46 -3.58
CA ARG A 161 -5.47 7.78 -2.29
C ARG A 161 -4.36 6.77 -1.98
N ARG A 162 -3.96 6.70 -0.70
CA ARG A 162 -3.15 5.61 -0.18
C ARG A 162 -3.99 4.33 -0.16
N LEU A 163 -3.43 3.22 -0.64
CA LEU A 163 -4.05 1.91 -0.53
C LEU A 163 -3.53 1.18 0.71
N VAL A 164 -4.30 1.28 1.78
CA VAL A 164 -4.15 0.55 3.05
C VAL A 164 -5.22 -0.54 3.12
N GLY A 165 -5.02 -1.54 3.98
CA GLY A 165 -5.95 -2.65 4.17
C GLY A 165 -6.95 -2.42 5.30
N TRP A 166 -6.70 -1.44 6.16
CA TRP A 166 -7.54 -1.11 7.32
C TRP A 166 -8.03 0.33 7.26
N THR A 167 -9.26 0.53 7.73
CA THR A 167 -9.80 1.86 8.00
C THR A 167 -10.17 1.90 9.48
N PRO A 168 -9.57 2.79 10.29
CA PRO A 168 -9.76 2.79 11.75
C PRO A 168 -11.18 3.19 12.16
N VAL A 169 -11.88 3.97 11.33
CA VAL A 169 -13.23 4.49 11.57
C VAL A 169 -14.09 4.39 10.30
N GLY A 170 -15.28 3.81 10.42
CA GLY A 170 -16.24 3.74 9.31
C GLY A 170 -15.98 2.61 8.33
N ARG A 171 -16.51 2.74 7.11
CA ARG A 171 -16.34 1.76 6.03
C ARG A 171 -15.10 2.08 5.21
N HIS A 172 -14.42 1.04 4.72
CA HIS A 172 -13.31 1.22 3.81
C HIS A 172 -13.80 1.81 2.49
N TRP A 173 -13.10 2.80 1.94
CA TRP A 173 -13.49 3.51 0.72
C TRP A 173 -13.59 2.62 -0.54
N LEU A 174 -13.07 1.38 -0.49
CA LEU A 174 -13.16 0.39 -1.57
C LEU A 174 -14.45 -0.43 -1.51
N GLN A 175 -15.20 -0.32 -0.41
CA GLN A 175 -16.52 -0.93 -0.24
C GLN A 175 -17.66 -0.05 -0.79
N ALA A 176 -17.33 1.16 -1.25
CA ALA A 176 -18.24 2.04 -1.95
C ALA A 176 -18.45 1.59 -3.41
#